data_AF-A0A938N2Q3-F1
#
_entry.id   AF-A0A938N2Q3-F1
#
_cell.length_a   1.000
_cell.length_b   1.000
_cell.length_c   1.000
_cell.angle_alpha   90.00
_cell.angle_beta   90.00
_cell.angle_gamma   90.00
#
_symmetry.space_group_name_H-M   'P 1'
#
loop_
_entity.id
_entity.type
_entity.pdbx_description
1 polymer ?
#
loop_
_entity_poly.entity_id
_entity_poly.type
_entity_poly.pdbx_seq_one_letter_code
_entity_poly.pdbx_strand_id
1 'polypeptide(L)'
;PAGAKIACLTQTTLSVDDADRIVRRLKTRFPQLVAPSRGDICYATQNRQEAVRALSPEADVVIVLGSQNSSNSRRLQELAAQCGVPAYLVDSVADLQPDWLRNNHTVLVTAGASAPESVVRQCVDHLRNRYNATVEIRSICDEQVHFPLPRGLPAVQL
;
A
#
# COMPACT_ATOMS: atom_id res chain seq x y z
N PRO A 1 11.50 -32.19 -4.10
CA PRO A 1 12.14 -33.48 -4.44
C PRO A 1 13.32 -33.27 -5.40
N ALA A 2 14.39 -34.06 -5.31
CA ALA A 2 15.48 -33.97 -6.29
C ALA A 2 14.95 -34.31 -7.69
N GLY A 3 15.24 -33.47 -8.70
CA GLY A 3 14.79 -33.64 -10.09
C GLY A 3 13.34 -33.25 -10.40
N ALA A 4 12.57 -32.75 -9.43
CA ALA A 4 11.20 -32.28 -9.70
C ALA A 4 11.22 -30.91 -10.42
N LYS A 5 10.39 -30.76 -11.45
CA LYS A 5 10.11 -29.46 -12.09
C LYS A 5 9.24 -28.62 -11.16
N ILE A 6 9.75 -27.49 -10.69
CA ILE A 6 9.09 -26.63 -9.71
C ILE A 6 8.95 -25.23 -10.30
N ALA A 7 7.73 -24.69 -10.25
CA ALA A 7 7.45 -23.29 -10.52
C ALA A 7 6.94 -22.61 -9.25
N CYS A 8 7.31 -21.35 -9.05
CA CYS A 8 6.83 -20.51 -7.95
C CYS A 8 6.08 -19.31 -8.52
N LEU A 9 4.86 -19.11 -8.02
CA LEU A 9 4.04 -17.94 -8.28
C LEU A 9 3.75 -17.24 -6.95
N THR A 10 3.55 -15.93 -7.01
CA THR A 10 3.32 -15.07 -5.86
C THR A 10 1.96 -14.39 -5.95
N GLN A 11 1.38 -14.06 -4.80
CA GLN A 11 0.16 -13.26 -4.76
C GLN A 11 0.50 -11.78 -5.05
N THR A 12 -0.36 -11.09 -5.80
CA THR A 12 -0.10 -9.74 -6.33
C THR A 12 -0.01 -8.63 -5.28
N THR A 13 -0.43 -8.89 -4.03
CA THR A 13 -0.54 -7.91 -2.93
C THR A 13 0.36 -8.24 -1.73
N LEU A 14 1.38 -9.07 -1.94
CA LEU A 14 2.37 -9.35 -0.90
C LEU A 14 3.29 -8.15 -0.65
N SER A 15 3.94 -8.14 0.51
CA SER A 15 5.13 -7.32 0.74
C SER A 15 6.21 -7.71 -0.26
N VAL A 16 6.76 -6.74 -0.98
CA VAL A 16 7.79 -6.97 -2.00
C VAL A 16 9.03 -7.61 -1.37
N ASP A 17 9.48 -7.08 -0.23
CA ASP A 17 10.67 -7.57 0.46
C ASP A 17 10.49 -9.00 0.99
N ASP A 18 9.30 -9.31 1.54
CA ASP A 18 9.01 -10.66 2.06
C ASP A 18 8.94 -11.69 0.95
N ALA A 19 8.27 -11.35 -0.16
CA ALA A 19 8.21 -12.21 -1.33
C ALA A 19 9.64 -12.48 -1.87
N ASP A 20 10.46 -11.44 -2.00
CA ASP A 20 11.85 -11.56 -2.42
C ASP A 20 12.67 -12.47 -1.49
N ARG A 21 12.53 -12.27 -0.17
CA ARG A 21 13.21 -13.07 0.84
C ARG A 21 12.83 -14.55 0.74
N ILE A 22 11.54 -14.84 0.59
CA ILE A 22 11.02 -16.20 0.46
C ILE A 22 11.49 -16.84 -0.86
N VAL A 23 11.38 -16.13 -1.98
CA VAL A 23 11.82 -16.62 -3.30
C VAL A 23 13.31 -16.92 -3.32
N ARG A 24 14.16 -16.08 -2.69
CA ARG A 24 15.60 -16.35 -2.55
C ARG A 24 15.89 -17.63 -1.77
N ARG A 25 15.16 -17.86 -0.66
CA ARG A 25 15.28 -19.11 0.12
C ARG A 25 14.82 -20.32 -0.70
N LEU A 26 13.73 -20.21 -1.45
CA LEU A 26 13.24 -21.27 -2.33
C LEU A 26 14.24 -21.61 -3.43
N LYS A 27 14.87 -20.61 -4.08
CA LYS A 27 15.93 -20.81 -5.08
C LYS A 27 17.16 -21.52 -4.50
N THR A 28 17.53 -21.20 -3.26
CA THR A 28 18.63 -21.90 -2.55
C THR A 28 18.29 -23.37 -2.32
N ARG A 29 17.04 -23.67 -1.94
CA ARG A 29 16.57 -25.03 -1.66
C ARG A 29 16.29 -25.86 -2.92
N PHE A 30 15.89 -25.20 -4.00
CA PHE A 30 15.50 -25.79 -5.29
C PHE A 30 16.17 -25.00 -6.43
N PRO A 31 17.43 -25.33 -6.79
CA PRO A 31 18.19 -24.57 -7.79
C PRO A 31 17.58 -24.52 -9.20
N GLN A 32 16.72 -25.48 -9.54
CA GLN A 32 16.01 -25.54 -10.84
C GLN A 32 14.63 -24.86 -10.82
N LEU A 33 14.29 -24.14 -9.73
CA LEU A 33 13.01 -23.45 -9.59
C LEU A 33 12.87 -22.33 -10.64
N VAL A 34 11.74 -22.32 -11.33
CA VAL A 34 11.35 -21.26 -12.25
C VAL A 34 10.42 -20.28 -11.54
N ALA A 35 10.71 -18.99 -11.63
CA ALA A 35 9.85 -17.92 -11.16
C ALA A 35 9.82 -16.81 -12.24
N PRO A 36 8.75 -16.01 -12.33
CA PRO A 36 8.69 -14.88 -13.25
C PRO A 36 9.87 -13.91 -13.02
N SER A 37 10.39 -13.35 -14.11
CA SER A 37 11.55 -12.44 -14.05
C SER A 37 11.27 -11.12 -13.33
N ARG A 38 10.02 -10.66 -13.34
CA ARG A 38 9.56 -9.43 -12.66
C ARG A 38 8.73 -9.69 -11.39
N GLY A 39 8.66 -10.94 -10.91
CA GLY A 39 7.71 -11.35 -9.88
C GLY A 39 6.25 -11.22 -10.33
N ASP A 40 5.30 -11.60 -9.47
CA ASP A 40 3.86 -11.44 -9.75
C ASP A 40 3.21 -10.31 -8.94
N ILE A 41 3.98 -9.59 -8.11
CA ILE A 41 3.47 -8.41 -7.40
C ILE A 41 3.16 -7.33 -8.43
N CYS A 42 1.94 -6.80 -8.39
CA CYS A 42 1.52 -5.81 -9.39
C CYS A 42 2.16 -4.44 -9.14
N TYR A 43 2.28 -3.64 -10.21
CA TYR A 43 2.84 -2.30 -10.16
C TYR A 43 2.16 -1.43 -9.08
N ALA A 44 0.83 -1.50 -8.97
CA ALA A 44 0.05 -0.70 -8.02
C ALA A 44 0.42 -0.99 -6.56
N THR A 45 0.71 -2.26 -6.24
CA THR A 45 1.19 -2.67 -4.90
C THR A 45 2.60 -2.15 -4.66
N GLN A 46 3.49 -2.36 -5.63
CA GLN A 46 4.89 -1.95 -5.53
C GLN A 46 5.02 -0.43 -5.36
N ASN A 47 4.38 0.35 -6.23
CA ASN A 47 4.44 1.81 -6.21
C ASN A 47 3.93 2.39 -4.89
N ARG A 48 2.85 1.84 -4.33
CA ARG A 48 2.33 2.29 -3.03
C ARG A 48 3.27 1.94 -1.89
N GLN A 49 3.88 0.75 -1.90
CA GLN A 49 4.88 0.38 -0.90
C GLN A 49 6.11 1.29 -1.00
N GLU A 50 6.59 1.59 -2.21
CA GLU A 50 7.71 2.51 -2.43
C GLU A 50 7.37 3.93 -1.93
N ALA A 51 6.16 4.43 -2.21
CA ALA A 51 5.73 5.74 -1.72
C ALA A 51 5.66 5.80 -0.19
N VAL A 52 5.10 4.77 0.46
CA VAL A 52 5.06 4.70 1.92
C VAL A 52 6.47 4.62 2.51
N ARG A 53 7.36 3.81 1.93
CA ARG A 53 8.75 3.68 2.39
C ARG A 53 9.52 4.98 2.26
N ALA A 54 9.33 5.71 1.17
CA ALA A 54 10.01 6.97 0.91
C ALA A 54 9.52 8.09 1.85
N LEU A 55 8.21 8.15 2.12
CA LEU A 55 7.60 9.28 2.83
C LEU A 55 7.43 9.05 4.34
N SER A 56 7.36 7.81 4.81
CA SER A 56 7.18 7.53 6.25
C SER A 56 8.25 8.19 7.12
N PRO A 57 9.56 8.18 6.78
CA PRO A 57 10.59 8.81 7.61
C PRO A 57 10.45 10.33 7.80
N GLU A 58 9.64 10.99 6.99
CA GLU A 58 9.36 12.43 7.07
C GLU A 58 8.14 12.74 7.95
N ALA A 59 7.43 11.73 8.46
CA ALA A 59 6.18 11.87 9.19
C ALA A 59 6.29 11.42 10.66
N ASP A 60 5.48 12.05 11.52
CA ASP A 60 5.34 11.66 12.93
C ASP A 60 4.33 10.52 13.10
N VAL A 61 3.37 10.41 12.17
CA VAL A 61 2.33 9.38 12.16
C VAL A 61 1.87 9.09 10.73
N VAL A 62 1.61 7.82 10.44
CA VAL A 62 1.06 7.37 9.16
C VAL A 62 -0.37 6.87 9.35
N ILE A 63 -1.29 7.40 8.55
CA ILE A 63 -2.68 6.97 8.47
C ILE A 63 -2.88 6.28 7.12
N VAL A 64 -3.19 5.00 7.15
CA VAL A 64 -3.54 4.21 5.97
C VAL A 64 -5.05 4.03 5.91
N LEU A 65 -5.68 4.55 4.87
CA LEU A 65 -7.12 4.37 4.66
C LEU A 65 -7.39 3.08 3.88
N GLY A 66 -8.29 2.26 4.42
CA GLY A 66 -8.77 1.07 3.77
C GLY A 66 -9.22 0.01 4.77
N SER A 67 -9.84 -1.03 4.24
CA SER A 67 -10.46 -2.03 5.08
C SER A 67 -9.48 -2.88 5.85
N GLN A 68 -9.86 -3.25 7.07
CA GLN A 68 -9.06 -4.16 7.87
C GLN A 68 -8.81 -5.48 7.14
N ASN A 69 -9.76 -5.99 6.36
CA ASN A 69 -9.56 -7.24 5.60
C ASN A 69 -8.68 -7.09 4.33
N SER A 70 -8.22 -5.88 3.98
CA SER A 70 -7.39 -5.65 2.80
C SER A 70 -5.92 -6.02 3.06
N SER A 71 -5.44 -7.04 2.35
CA SER A 71 -4.02 -7.44 2.31
C SER A 71 -3.10 -6.27 1.97
N ASN A 72 -3.43 -5.52 0.91
CA ASN A 72 -2.61 -4.38 0.47
C ASN A 72 -2.57 -3.28 1.53
N SER A 73 -3.72 -2.91 2.12
CA SER A 73 -3.77 -1.83 3.12
C SER A 73 -2.98 -2.19 4.38
N ARG A 74 -3.11 -3.44 4.87
CA ARG A 74 -2.28 -3.93 5.98
C ARG A 74 -0.79 -3.86 5.67
N ARG A 75 -0.39 -4.22 4.45
CA ARG A 75 1.03 -4.22 4.03
C ARG A 75 1.61 -2.81 4.06
N LEU A 76 0.83 -1.80 3.67
CA LEU A 76 1.25 -0.40 3.78
C LEU A 76 1.42 0.03 5.24
N GLN A 77 0.50 -0.36 6.12
CA GLN A 77 0.57 -0.04 7.55
C GLN A 77 1.76 -0.74 8.23
N GLU A 78 1.96 -2.04 7.96
CA GLU A 78 3.11 -2.82 8.40
C GLU A 78 4.42 -2.21 7.92
N LEU A 79 4.47 -1.75 6.66
CA LEU A 79 5.67 -1.13 6.08
C LEU A 79 6.01 0.21 6.73
N ALA A 80 5.01 1.06 6.97
CA ALA A 80 5.22 2.32 7.71
C ALA A 80 5.72 2.06 9.14
N ALA A 81 5.14 1.06 9.84
CA ALA A 81 5.60 0.65 11.16
C ALA A 81 7.05 0.13 11.15
N GLN A 82 7.46 -0.62 10.11
CA GLN A 82 8.84 -1.06 9.92
C GLN A 82 9.81 0.11 9.70
N CYS A 83 9.34 1.26 9.22
CA CYS A 83 10.13 2.49 9.11
C CYS A 83 10.29 3.21 10.47
N GLY A 84 9.75 2.67 11.56
CA GLY A 84 9.87 3.23 12.91
C GLY A 84 8.82 4.29 13.26
N VAL A 85 7.79 4.45 12.42
CA VAL A 85 6.75 5.48 12.61
C VAL A 85 5.43 4.82 13.03
N PRO A 86 4.70 5.38 14.03
CA PRO A 86 3.36 4.92 14.36
C PRO A 86 2.45 4.91 13.12
N ALA A 87 1.87 3.76 12.83
CA ALA A 87 1.06 3.56 11.62
C ALA A 87 -0.28 2.89 11.93
N TYR A 88 -1.37 3.52 11.51
CA TYR A 88 -2.73 3.10 11.81
C TYR A 88 -3.52 2.83 10.53
N LEU A 89 -4.21 1.68 10.50
CA LEU A 89 -5.13 1.30 9.42
C LEU A 89 -6.55 1.58 9.87
N VAL A 90 -7.26 2.43 9.13
CA VAL A 90 -8.63 2.85 9.44
C VAL A 90 -9.53 2.76 8.23
N ASP A 91 -10.78 2.35 8.45
CA ASP A 91 -11.82 2.28 7.40
C ASP A 91 -12.32 3.69 7.03
N SER A 92 -12.40 4.59 8.01
CA SER A 92 -12.94 5.92 7.84
C SER A 92 -12.34 6.94 8.82
N VAL A 93 -12.69 8.21 8.61
CA VAL A 93 -12.34 9.30 9.53
C VAL A 93 -12.89 9.09 10.95
N ALA A 94 -14.00 8.35 11.10
CA ALA A 94 -14.62 8.10 12.40
C ALA A 94 -13.79 7.16 13.29
N ASP A 95 -12.89 6.38 12.69
CA ASP A 95 -12.05 5.42 13.41
C ASP A 95 -10.75 6.07 13.92
N LEU A 96 -10.47 7.31 13.51
CA LEU A 96 -9.31 8.07 13.97
C LEU A 96 -9.43 8.34 15.47
N GLN A 97 -8.41 7.93 16.23
CA GLN A 97 -8.33 8.25 17.65
C GLN A 97 -7.62 9.59 17.87
N PRO A 98 -8.19 10.52 18.65
CA PRO A 98 -7.57 11.81 18.93
C PRO A 98 -6.15 11.70 19.47
N ASP A 99 -5.86 10.69 20.28
CA ASP A 99 -4.55 10.53 20.93
C ASP A 99 -3.40 10.17 19.96
N TRP A 100 -3.74 9.74 18.73
CA TRP A 100 -2.75 9.48 17.67
C TRP A 100 -2.21 10.76 17.04
N LEU A 101 -2.95 11.87 17.18
CA LEU A 101 -2.70 13.14 16.49
C LEU A 101 -2.44 14.23 17.52
N ARG A 102 -1.38 15.02 17.32
CA ARG A 102 -1.07 16.16 18.18
C ARG A 102 -0.76 17.38 17.33
N ASN A 103 -0.83 18.55 17.93
CA ASN A 103 -0.40 19.78 17.28
C ASN A 103 1.08 19.65 16.87
N ASN A 104 1.42 20.24 15.72
CA ASN A 104 2.73 20.18 15.07
C ASN A 104 3.17 18.81 14.51
N HIS A 105 2.30 17.79 14.51
CA HIS A 105 2.60 16.56 13.78
C HIS A 105 2.57 16.77 12.27
N THR A 106 3.52 16.15 11.58
CA THR A 106 3.43 15.82 10.15
C THR A 106 2.72 14.47 10.01
N VAL A 107 1.55 14.48 9.37
CA VAL A 107 0.71 13.27 9.17
C VAL A 107 0.81 12.82 7.73
N LEU A 108 1.34 11.62 7.50
CA LEU A 108 1.29 10.98 6.18
C LEU A 108 -0.04 10.26 6.01
N VAL A 109 -0.85 10.70 5.05
CA VAL A 109 -2.09 10.01 4.67
C VAL A 109 -1.85 9.25 3.38
N THR A 110 -2.15 7.95 3.38
CA THR A 110 -2.12 7.09 2.20
C THR A 110 -3.34 6.20 2.17
N ALA A 111 -3.54 5.44 1.09
CA ALA A 111 -4.70 4.59 0.94
C ALA A 111 -4.36 3.28 0.22
N GLY A 112 -5.03 2.20 0.63
CA GLY A 112 -4.97 0.94 -0.09
C GLY A 112 -5.59 1.04 -1.48
N ALA A 113 -5.22 0.13 -2.38
CA ALA A 113 -5.70 0.13 -3.77
C ALA A 113 -7.23 0.05 -3.92
N SER A 114 -7.94 -0.48 -2.91
CA SER A 114 -9.40 -0.61 -2.90
C SER A 114 -10.13 0.51 -2.15
N ALA A 115 -9.41 1.47 -1.57
CA ALA A 115 -10.03 2.55 -0.81
C ALA A 115 -10.56 3.64 -1.77
N PRO A 116 -11.84 4.05 -1.64
CA PRO A 116 -12.37 5.14 -2.46
C PRO A 116 -11.67 6.47 -2.18
N GLU A 117 -11.48 7.29 -3.21
CA GLU A 117 -10.85 8.61 -3.07
C GLU A 117 -11.64 9.54 -2.14
N SER A 118 -12.96 9.38 -2.07
CA SER A 118 -13.82 10.13 -1.13
C SER A 118 -13.40 9.96 0.32
N VAL A 119 -12.95 8.76 0.72
CA VAL A 119 -12.50 8.48 2.10
C VAL A 119 -11.19 9.22 2.39
N VAL A 120 -10.29 9.29 1.40
CA VAL A 120 -9.05 10.08 1.47
C VAL A 120 -9.36 11.56 1.66
N ARG A 121 -10.24 12.11 0.81
CA ARG A 121 -10.63 13.52 0.91
C ARG A 121 -11.27 13.84 2.26
N GLN A 122 -12.17 13.00 2.76
CA GLN A 122 -12.79 13.17 4.08
C GLN A 122 -11.77 13.19 5.23
N CYS A 123 -10.77 12.30 5.19
CA CYS A 123 -9.69 12.29 6.18
C CYS A 123 -8.86 13.58 6.12
N VAL A 124 -8.45 14.00 4.92
CA VAL A 124 -7.69 15.25 4.73
C VAL A 124 -8.48 16.47 5.19
N ASP A 125 -9.77 16.55 4.86
CA ASP A 125 -10.64 17.66 5.26
C ASP A 125 -10.86 17.69 6.78
N HIS A 126 -10.97 16.53 7.42
CA HIS A 126 -11.02 16.45 8.87
C HIS A 126 -9.75 16.97 9.52
N LEU A 127 -8.56 16.59 9.02
CA LEU A 127 -7.29 17.09 9.54
C LEU A 127 -7.16 18.61 9.37
N ARG A 128 -7.56 19.14 8.21
CA ARG A 128 -7.63 20.58 7.95
C ARG A 128 -8.56 21.29 8.94
N ASN A 129 -9.79 20.83 9.08
CA ASN A 129 -10.80 21.53 9.88
C ASN A 129 -10.54 21.42 11.39
N ARG A 130 -10.04 20.28 11.85
CA ARG A 130 -9.87 20.00 13.29
C ARG A 130 -8.54 20.49 13.85
N TYR A 131 -7.48 20.48 13.04
CA TYR A 131 -6.11 20.82 13.46
C TYR A 131 -5.52 22.00 12.70
N ASN A 132 -6.29 22.64 11.81
CA ASN A 132 -5.85 23.75 10.98
C ASN A 132 -4.64 23.39 10.10
N ALA A 133 -4.57 22.13 9.65
CA ALA A 133 -3.44 21.57 8.93
C ALA A 133 -3.28 22.13 7.51
N THR A 134 -2.04 22.26 7.05
CA THR A 134 -1.71 22.46 5.63
C THR A 134 -1.53 21.11 4.95
N VAL A 135 -1.80 21.05 3.64
CA VAL A 135 -1.72 19.78 2.89
C VAL A 135 -0.76 19.96 1.72
N GLU A 136 0.15 19.02 1.60
CA GLU A 136 1.08 18.87 0.50
C GLU A 136 0.83 17.53 -0.18
N ILE A 137 0.75 17.52 -1.51
CA ILE A 137 0.61 16.28 -2.30
C ILE A 137 2.00 15.85 -2.74
N ARG A 138 2.40 14.64 -2.36
CA ARG A 138 3.67 14.02 -2.75
C ARG A 138 3.42 12.90 -3.74
N SER A 139 4.07 12.96 -4.90
CA SER A 139 4.06 11.89 -5.90
C SER A 139 5.46 11.31 -6.07
N ILE A 140 5.61 10.00 -5.87
CA ILE A 140 6.88 9.28 -5.97
C ILE A 140 7.00 8.56 -7.32
N CYS A 141 5.89 8.11 -7.88
CA CYS A 141 5.82 7.38 -9.15
C CYS A 141 4.58 7.82 -9.94
N ASP A 142 4.69 7.87 -11.26
CA ASP A 142 3.59 8.15 -12.18
C ASP A 142 2.97 6.82 -12.67
N GLU A 143 1.66 6.66 -12.51
CA GLU A 143 0.89 5.49 -12.94
C GLU A 143 0.03 5.83 -14.16
N GLN A 144 0.45 5.39 -15.36
CA GLN A 144 -0.28 5.63 -16.62
C GLN A 144 -1.04 4.40 -17.16
N VAL A 145 -1.27 3.40 -16.31
CA VAL A 145 -1.90 2.13 -16.71
C VAL A 145 -3.42 2.25 -16.65
N HIS A 146 -4.09 1.96 -17.76
CA HIS A 146 -5.55 1.95 -17.85
C HIS A 146 -6.06 0.60 -18.39
N PHE A 147 -7.03 -0.01 -17.69
CA PHE A 147 -7.68 -1.24 -18.11
C PHE A 147 -9.07 -0.92 -18.66
N PRO A 148 -9.29 -0.97 -20.00
CA PRO A 148 -10.59 -0.67 -20.57
C PRO A 148 -11.61 -1.75 -20.19
N LEU A 149 -12.89 -1.35 -20.15
CA LEU A 149 -13.97 -2.31 -19.96
C LEU A 149 -14.00 -3.35 -21.10
N PRO A 150 -14.33 -4.61 -20.81
CA PRO A 150 -14.62 -5.62 -21.83
C PRO A 150 -15.68 -5.13 -22.83
N ARG A 151 -15.53 -5.56 -24.10
CA ARG A 151 -16.50 -5.23 -25.15
C ARG A 151 -17.91 -5.71 -24.74
N GLY A 152 -18.91 -4.85 -24.89
CA GLY A 152 -20.31 -5.17 -24.59
C GLY A 152 -20.80 -4.74 -23.20
N LEU A 153 -19.92 -4.22 -22.33
CA LEU A 153 -20.34 -3.54 -21.11
C LEU A 153 -20.57 -2.05 -21.39
N PRO A 154 -21.72 -1.49 -21.01
CA PRO A 154 -21.93 -0.04 -21.12
C PRO A 154 -20.90 0.67 -20.24
N ALA A 155 -20.38 1.80 -20.73
CA ALA A 155 -19.56 2.67 -19.90
C ALA A 155 -20.36 3.08 -18.66
N VAL A 156 -19.79 2.84 -17.48
CA VAL A 156 -20.38 3.32 -16.22
C VAL A 156 -20.33 4.84 -16.28
N GLN A 157 -21.49 5.49 -16.41
CA GLN A 157 -21.62 6.92 -16.20
C GLN A 157 -21.44 7.17 -14.69
N LEU A 158 -20.28 7.69 -14.32
CA LEU A 158 -20.01 8.25 -12.99
C LEU A 158 -20.55 9.67 -12.90
#